data_AF-A0A7S3L3E6-F1
#
_entry.id   AF-A0A7S3L3E6-F1
#
_cell.length_a   1.000
_cell.length_b   1.000
_cell.length_c   1.000
_cell.angle_alpha   90.00
_cell.angle_beta   90.00
_cell.angle_gamma   90.00
#
_symmetry.space_group_name_H-M   'P 1'
#
loop_
_entity.id
_entity.type
_entity.pdbx_description
1 polymer ?
#
loop_
_entity_poly.entity_id
_entity_poly.type
_entity_poly.pdbx_seq_one_letter_code
_entity_poly.pdbx_strand_id
1 'polypeptide(L)'
;MDSHFREMREYIFETNEELARFRQVVVNTVLSTDIFDPELNELRKKRWSQAFSDSSRDVSNNSAHTNDARATVVIEHIMQASDVSHTMQHWNVYQRFNRNLFEEIMTAFQAGRCGGNPAEFWYEVRCLLFIRVPSCDCYHPCIHHSHQCCLFHTQGELKFFDNYIIPLAKKLRDCNVFGVSSDECLNYAVSLFLCIFFLLPSSCHHLTYSPPRLFVRSQQRNREEWEDRGRALVAEYVQDFHEKTNKYNPVHLQMKREQLKRENARMRIREEEEKQEEE
;
A
#
# COMPACT_ATOMS: atom_id res chain seq x y z
N MET A 1 30.84 -8.40 7.17
CA MET A 1 29.99 -9.53 6.75
C MET A 1 30.23 -10.64 7.73
N ASP A 2 29.17 -11.30 8.20
CA ASP A 2 29.29 -12.41 9.14
C ASP A 2 30.10 -13.58 8.54
N SER A 3 31.08 -14.10 9.29
CA SER A 3 31.93 -15.21 8.89
C SER A 3 31.19 -16.52 8.75
N HIS A 4 30.05 -16.69 9.42
CA HIS A 4 29.25 -17.91 9.40
C HIS A 4 28.76 -18.29 7.98
N PHE A 5 28.45 -17.29 7.14
CA PHE A 5 27.98 -17.52 5.76
C PHE A 5 29.10 -17.47 4.71
N ARG A 6 30.38 -17.66 5.10
CA ARG A 6 31.50 -17.57 4.15
C ARG A 6 31.40 -18.62 3.05
N GLU A 7 31.27 -19.90 3.43
CA GLU A 7 31.21 -21.03 2.48
C GLU A 7 30.03 -20.90 1.51
N MET A 8 28.86 -20.48 1.99
CA MET A 8 27.69 -20.22 1.14
C MET A 8 27.96 -19.11 0.11
N ARG A 9 28.63 -18.02 0.50
CA ARG A 9 28.96 -16.92 -0.44
C ARG A 9 29.97 -17.36 -1.48
N GLU A 10 30.97 -18.15 -1.09
CA GLU A 10 31.96 -18.71 -2.02
C GLU A 10 31.35 -19.73 -2.98
N TYR A 11 30.23 -20.36 -2.62
CA TYR A 11 29.49 -21.24 -3.53
C TYR A 11 28.57 -20.49 -4.51
N ILE A 12 27.99 -19.37 -4.08
CA ILE A 12 27.08 -18.57 -4.90
C ILE A 12 27.84 -17.65 -5.88
N PHE A 13 29.00 -17.13 -5.47
CA PHE A 13 29.79 -16.19 -6.26
C PHE A 13 31.17 -16.75 -6.52
N GLU A 14 31.56 -16.82 -7.80
CA GLU A 14 32.87 -17.31 -8.22
C GLU A 14 33.96 -16.27 -7.96
N THR A 15 33.59 -14.98 -8.02
CA THR A 15 34.53 -13.86 -7.82
C THR A 15 34.05 -12.84 -6.79
N ASN A 16 34.99 -12.12 -6.18
CA ASN A 16 34.67 -11.00 -5.29
C ASN A 16 33.95 -9.85 -6.02
N GLU A 17 34.17 -9.71 -7.34
CA GLU A 17 33.50 -8.71 -8.17
C GLU A 17 32.01 -9.02 -8.32
N GLU A 18 31.64 -10.29 -8.51
CA GLU A 18 30.24 -10.72 -8.56
C GLU A 18 29.54 -10.51 -7.22
N LEU A 19 30.20 -10.85 -6.09
CA LEU A 19 29.66 -10.58 -4.76
C LEU A 19 29.44 -9.08 -4.54
N ALA A 20 30.38 -8.23 -4.99
CA ALA A 20 30.24 -6.78 -4.91
C ALA A 20 29.09 -6.27 -5.79
N ARG A 21 28.96 -6.77 -7.03
CA ARG A 21 27.86 -6.44 -7.94
C ARG A 21 26.51 -6.86 -7.36
N PHE A 22 26.39 -8.08 -6.85
CA PHE A 22 25.18 -8.57 -6.20
C PHE A 22 24.79 -7.69 -5.02
N ARG A 23 25.76 -7.38 -4.14
CA ARG A 23 25.51 -6.48 -3.01
C ARG A 23 25.02 -5.12 -3.49
N GLN A 24 25.61 -4.56 -4.54
CA GLN A 24 25.19 -3.28 -5.09
C GLN A 24 23.74 -3.32 -5.59
N VAL A 25 23.34 -4.39 -6.30
CA VAL A 25 21.97 -4.58 -6.77
C VAL A 25 21.01 -4.68 -5.59
N VAL A 26 21.31 -5.51 -4.58
CA VAL A 26 20.46 -5.68 -3.39
C VAL A 26 20.32 -4.36 -2.63
N VAL A 27 21.41 -3.63 -2.40
CA VAL A 27 21.37 -2.32 -1.72
C VAL A 27 20.52 -1.34 -2.50
N ASN A 28 20.70 -1.24 -3.83
CA ASN A 28 19.90 -0.36 -4.67
C ASN A 28 18.41 -0.72 -4.64
N THR A 29 18.10 -2.02 -4.69
CA THR A 29 16.73 -2.53 -4.60
C THR A 29 16.08 -2.20 -3.25
N VAL A 30 16.77 -2.39 -2.13
CA VAL A 30 16.24 -2.05 -0.80
C VAL A 30 16.08 -0.53 -0.65
N LEU A 31 17.04 0.26 -1.14
CA LEU A 31 16.89 1.72 -1.12
C LEU A 31 15.73 2.19 -2.02
N SER A 32 15.40 1.45 -3.09
CA SER A 32 14.29 1.82 -3.96
C SER A 32 12.91 1.66 -3.32
N THR A 33 12.76 0.86 -2.25
CA THR A 33 11.49 0.72 -1.52
C THR A 33 11.20 1.88 -0.58
N ASP A 34 12.19 2.74 -0.27
CA ASP A 34 11.91 3.99 0.45
C ASP A 34 11.34 5.03 -0.51
N ILE A 35 10.03 5.17 -0.52
CA ILE A 35 9.30 6.04 -1.45
C ILE A 35 9.13 7.46 -0.93
N PHE A 36 9.32 7.68 0.38
CA PHE A 36 9.05 8.96 1.04
C PHE A 36 10.30 9.83 1.18
N ASP A 37 11.49 9.25 1.01
CA ASP A 37 12.74 10.01 0.96
C ASP A 37 12.82 10.87 -0.34
N PRO A 38 12.87 12.21 -0.23
CA PRO A 38 12.87 13.10 -1.37
C PRO A 38 14.19 13.03 -2.17
N GLU A 39 15.32 12.80 -1.52
CA GLU A 39 16.63 12.71 -2.17
C GLU A 39 16.73 11.44 -3.01
N LEU A 40 16.30 10.30 -2.46
CA LEU A 40 16.21 9.03 -3.19
C LEU A 40 15.22 9.13 -4.34
N ASN A 41 14.11 9.86 -4.19
CA ASN A 41 13.15 10.07 -5.28
C ASN A 41 13.77 10.84 -6.45
N GLU A 42 14.45 11.95 -6.18
CA GLU A 42 15.14 12.72 -7.23
C GLU A 42 16.25 11.92 -7.91
N LEU A 43 17.02 11.16 -7.13
CA LEU A 43 18.08 10.31 -7.64
C LEU A 43 17.54 9.22 -8.59
N ARG A 44 16.37 8.64 -8.26
CA ARG A 44 15.67 7.68 -9.13
C ARG A 44 15.14 8.32 -10.41
N LYS A 45 14.53 9.52 -10.33
CA LYS A 45 14.07 10.26 -11.53
C LYS A 45 15.24 10.52 -12.49
N LYS A 46 16.40 10.90 -11.95
CA LYS A 46 17.63 11.10 -12.73
C LYS A 46 18.14 9.80 -13.36
N ARG A 47 18.17 8.68 -12.62
CA ARG A 47 18.57 7.38 -13.18
C ARG A 47 17.60 6.92 -14.27
N TRP A 48 16.29 7.10 -14.07
CA TRP A 48 15.29 6.78 -15.08
C TRP A 48 15.48 7.61 -16.36
N SER A 49 15.66 8.93 -16.22
CA SER A 49 15.88 9.79 -17.39
C SER A 49 17.18 9.42 -18.12
N GLN A 50 18.24 9.06 -17.40
CA GLN A 50 19.50 8.60 -18.00
C GLN A 50 19.35 7.24 -18.72
N ALA A 51 18.60 6.31 -18.13
CA ALA A 51 18.40 4.97 -18.68
C ALA A 51 17.48 4.95 -19.91
N PHE A 52 16.55 5.92 -20.00
CA PHE A 52 15.52 5.98 -21.04
C PHE A 52 15.53 7.30 -21.85
N SER A 53 16.56 8.15 -21.74
CA SER A 53 16.70 9.31 -22.63
C SER A 53 17.00 8.84 -24.05
N ASP A 54 16.21 9.31 -25.02
CA ASP A 54 16.32 9.05 -26.46
C ASP A 54 17.57 9.69 -27.11
N SER A 55 18.70 9.74 -26.40
CA SER A 55 19.98 10.13 -26.98
C SER A 55 20.50 9.00 -27.87
N SER A 56 20.03 9.03 -29.12
CA SER A 56 20.55 8.37 -30.31
C SER A 56 20.61 6.84 -30.28
N ARG A 57 19.84 6.25 -31.20
CA ARG A 57 20.05 4.95 -31.85
C ARG A 57 21.42 4.86 -32.55
N ASP A 58 22.50 5.33 -31.93
CA ASP A 58 23.84 5.19 -32.50
C ASP A 58 24.33 3.77 -32.23
N VAL A 59 24.26 3.00 -33.30
CA VAL A 59 24.77 1.65 -33.45
C VAL A 59 26.29 1.72 -33.37
N SER A 60 26.86 1.71 -32.16
CA SER A 60 28.32 1.56 -31.99
C SER A 60 28.69 1.22 -30.53
N ASN A 61 29.00 -0.06 -30.30
CA ASN A 61 29.87 -0.64 -29.25
C ASN A 61 29.62 -0.44 -27.74
N ASN A 62 28.60 0.30 -27.27
CA ASN A 62 28.32 0.45 -25.81
C ASN A 62 26.99 -0.19 -25.34
N SER A 63 26.43 -1.14 -26.09
CA SER A 63 25.10 -1.70 -25.83
C SER A 63 24.98 -2.52 -24.53
N ALA A 64 26.04 -3.18 -24.07
CA ALA A 64 25.99 -4.03 -22.89
C ALA A 64 25.85 -3.21 -21.59
N HIS A 65 26.68 -2.17 -21.43
CA HIS A 65 26.68 -1.34 -20.22
C HIS A 65 25.40 -0.48 -20.10
N THR A 66 24.81 -0.08 -21.22
CA THR A 66 23.52 0.64 -21.22
C THR A 66 22.35 -0.30 -20.91
N ASN A 67 22.40 -1.57 -21.36
CA ASN A 67 21.41 -2.58 -21.01
C ASN A 67 21.46 -2.95 -19.52
N ASP A 68 22.65 -3.08 -18.92
CA ASP A 68 22.81 -3.39 -17.49
C ASP A 68 22.29 -2.27 -16.57
N ALA A 69 22.51 -1.01 -16.96
CA ALA A 69 21.95 0.14 -16.25
C ALA A 69 20.41 0.18 -16.35
N ARG A 70 19.85 -0.10 -17.55
CA ARG A 70 18.41 -0.20 -17.77
C ARG A 70 17.79 -1.35 -16.96
N ALA A 71 18.42 -2.52 -16.94
CA ALA A 71 17.95 -3.66 -16.15
C ALA A 71 17.90 -3.34 -14.65
N THR A 72 18.94 -2.69 -14.12
CA THR A 72 18.98 -2.27 -12.71
C THR A 72 17.84 -1.30 -12.38
N VAL A 73 17.62 -0.27 -13.21
CA VAL A 73 16.52 0.68 -13.02
C VAL A 73 15.16 0.00 -13.11
N VAL A 74 14.99 -0.96 -14.02
CA VAL A 74 13.73 -1.72 -14.14
C VAL A 74 13.50 -2.58 -12.89
N ILE A 75 14.52 -3.26 -12.36
CA ILE A 75 14.42 -4.05 -11.12
C ILE A 75 13.99 -3.16 -9.94
N GLU A 76 14.59 -1.97 -9.80
CA GLU A 76 14.18 -0.99 -8.79
C GLU A 76 12.69 -0.64 -8.91
N HIS A 77 12.20 -0.36 -10.12
CA HIS A 77 10.79 0.00 -10.34
C HIS A 77 9.82 -1.20 -10.17
N ILE A 78 10.25 -2.42 -10.50
CA ILE A 78 9.47 -3.63 -10.20
C ILE A 78 9.32 -3.77 -8.69
N MET A 79 10.41 -3.61 -7.94
CA MET A 79 10.40 -3.74 -6.48
C MET A 79 9.53 -2.68 -5.82
N GLN A 80 9.53 -1.46 -6.34
CA GLN A 80 8.57 -0.43 -5.94
C GLN A 80 7.12 -0.83 -6.20
N ALA A 81 6.83 -1.40 -7.37
CA ALA A 81 5.48 -1.86 -7.70
C ALA A 81 5.04 -3.04 -6.82
N SER A 82 5.98 -3.89 -6.42
CA SER A 82 5.74 -4.99 -5.48
C SER A 82 5.36 -4.49 -4.09
N ASP A 83 6.04 -3.46 -3.58
CA ASP A 83 5.77 -2.88 -2.25
C ASP A 83 4.35 -2.30 -2.14
N VAL A 84 3.89 -1.66 -3.22
CA VAL A 84 2.52 -1.10 -3.30
C VAL A 84 1.50 -2.05 -3.92
N SER A 85 1.81 -3.33 -4.07
CA SER A 85 0.97 -4.25 -4.86
C SER A 85 -0.43 -4.50 -4.30
N HIS A 86 -0.63 -4.25 -3.00
CA HIS A 86 -1.94 -4.27 -2.35
C HIS A 86 -2.93 -3.28 -2.97
N THR A 87 -2.46 -2.16 -3.53
CA THR A 87 -3.27 -1.15 -4.23
C THR A 87 -3.86 -1.65 -5.56
N MET A 88 -3.30 -2.73 -6.13
CA MET A 88 -3.83 -3.36 -7.34
C MET A 88 -4.94 -4.39 -7.07
N GLN A 89 -5.12 -4.79 -5.82
CA GLN A 89 -6.00 -5.90 -5.48
C GLN A 89 -7.47 -5.50 -5.53
N HIS A 90 -8.35 -6.49 -5.49
CA HIS A 90 -9.78 -6.23 -5.37
C HIS A 90 -10.06 -5.33 -4.15
N TRP A 91 -11.03 -4.43 -4.30
CA TRP A 91 -11.38 -3.40 -3.32
C TRP A 91 -11.33 -3.85 -1.86
N ASN A 92 -11.96 -4.98 -1.52
CA ASN A 92 -11.99 -5.51 -0.16
C ASN A 92 -10.60 -5.83 0.43
N VAL A 93 -9.66 -6.30 -0.41
CA VAL A 93 -8.28 -6.56 0.01
C VAL A 93 -7.57 -5.24 0.24
N TYR A 94 -7.67 -4.32 -0.72
CA TYR A 94 -7.11 -2.97 -0.62
C TYR A 94 -7.60 -2.22 0.64
N GLN A 95 -8.90 -2.30 0.93
CA GLN A 95 -9.53 -1.75 2.13
C GLN A 95 -8.95 -2.36 3.42
N ARG A 96 -8.71 -3.68 3.43
CA ARG A 96 -8.12 -4.36 4.61
C ARG A 96 -6.68 -3.92 4.87
N PHE A 97 -5.87 -3.79 3.83
CA PHE A 97 -4.50 -3.27 3.96
C PHE A 97 -4.50 -1.83 4.48
N ASN A 98 -5.36 -0.97 3.92
CA ASN A 98 -5.50 0.41 4.38
C ASN A 98 -5.92 0.52 5.84
N ARG A 99 -6.90 -0.28 6.26
CA ARG A 99 -7.33 -0.35 7.66
C ARG A 99 -6.18 -0.73 8.59
N ASN A 100 -5.43 -1.78 8.25
CA ASN A 100 -4.30 -2.22 9.08
C ASN A 100 -3.22 -1.13 9.18
N LEU A 101 -2.87 -0.51 8.06
CA LEU A 101 -1.90 0.59 8.03
C LEU A 101 -2.36 1.78 8.89
N PHE A 102 -3.65 2.15 8.79
CA PHE A 102 -4.23 3.20 9.62
C PHE A 102 -4.12 2.88 11.12
N GLU A 103 -4.45 1.65 11.52
CA GLU A 103 -4.35 1.20 12.92
C GLU A 103 -2.90 1.21 13.43
N GLU A 104 -1.93 0.79 12.61
CA GLU A 104 -0.51 0.80 12.96
C GLU A 104 0.01 2.23 13.19
N ILE A 105 -0.33 3.15 12.30
CA ILE A 105 0.14 4.54 12.41
C ILE A 105 -0.60 5.26 13.54
N MET A 106 -1.89 4.99 13.74
CA MET A 106 -2.64 5.56 14.86
C MET A 106 -2.07 5.09 16.21
N THR A 107 -1.67 3.82 16.29
CA THR A 107 -0.96 3.27 17.47
C THR A 107 0.40 3.94 17.66
N ALA A 108 1.16 4.16 16.58
CA ALA A 108 2.43 4.89 16.63
C ALA A 108 2.26 6.35 17.08
N PHE A 109 1.21 7.02 16.62
CA PHE A 109 0.84 8.38 17.02
C PHE A 109 0.50 8.45 18.52
N GLN A 110 -0.34 7.54 19.03
CA GLN A 110 -0.64 7.46 20.46
C GLN A 110 0.61 7.21 21.32
N ALA A 111 1.59 6.48 20.79
CA ALA A 111 2.88 6.25 21.43
C ALA A 111 3.87 7.44 21.29
N GLY A 112 3.47 8.54 20.66
CA GLY A 112 4.33 9.71 20.43
C GLY A 112 5.44 9.48 19.39
N ARG A 113 5.35 8.41 18.58
CA ARG A 113 6.34 8.08 17.54
C ARG A 113 6.04 8.70 16.18
N CYS A 114 4.88 9.34 16.02
CA CYS A 114 4.47 9.98 14.78
C CYS A 114 4.21 11.47 15.02
N GLY A 115 4.55 12.33 14.04
CA GLY A 115 4.49 13.78 14.16
C GLY A 115 3.09 14.40 14.03
N GLY A 116 2.08 13.63 13.60
CA GLY A 116 0.72 14.12 13.37
C GLY A 116 -0.34 13.03 13.47
N ASN A 117 -1.58 13.45 13.71
CA ASN A 117 -2.72 12.55 13.86
C ASN A 117 -3.14 11.98 12.49
N PRO A 118 -3.09 10.65 12.29
CA PRO A 118 -3.51 10.00 11.06
C PRO A 118 -4.90 10.39 10.59
N ALA A 119 -5.86 10.54 11.50
CA ALA A 119 -7.22 10.92 11.16
C ALA A 119 -7.32 12.31 10.48
N GLU A 120 -6.39 13.21 10.75
CA GLU A 120 -6.40 14.57 10.19
C GLU A 120 -5.88 14.59 8.76
N PHE A 121 -4.80 13.88 8.46
CA PHE A 121 -4.17 13.91 7.13
C PHE A 121 -4.66 12.80 6.17
N TRP A 122 -5.19 11.68 6.68
CA TRP A 122 -5.91 10.72 5.83
C TRP A 122 -7.19 11.32 5.27
N TYR A 123 -7.79 12.25 6.03
CA TYR A 123 -9.08 12.84 5.72
C TYR A 123 -9.01 14.28 5.19
N GLU A 124 -7.90 15.03 5.31
CA GLU A 124 -7.87 16.50 5.28
C GLU A 124 -8.84 17.19 4.28
N VAL A 125 -10.08 17.39 4.72
CA VAL A 125 -11.05 18.28 4.10
C VAL A 125 -10.67 19.67 4.56
N ARG A 126 -9.76 20.31 3.84
CA ARG A 126 -9.65 21.76 3.93
C ARG A 126 -10.86 22.35 3.21
N CYS A 127 -11.97 22.48 3.93
CA CYS A 127 -12.97 23.50 3.61
C CYS A 127 -12.29 24.86 3.82
N LEU A 128 -11.53 25.29 2.83
CA LEU A 128 -11.23 26.71 2.69
C LEU A 128 -12.58 27.38 2.43
N LEU A 129 -13.02 28.13 3.44
CA LEU A 129 -14.02 29.20 3.38
C LEU A 129 -14.71 29.37 2.03
N PHE A 130 -16.04 29.21 2.01
CA PHE A 130 -16.93 30.23 1.45
C PHE A 130 -16.49 30.88 0.12
N ILE A 131 -16.02 30.10 -0.86
CA ILE A 131 -15.99 30.59 -2.24
C ILE A 131 -17.42 30.44 -2.74
N ARG A 132 -18.19 31.52 -2.58
CA ARG A 132 -19.43 31.73 -3.30
C ARG A 132 -19.10 31.58 -4.78
N VAL A 133 -19.42 30.43 -5.37
CA VAL A 133 -19.44 30.27 -6.82
C VAL A 133 -20.53 31.24 -7.31
N PRO A 134 -20.23 32.30 -8.07
CA PRO A 134 -21.21 33.36 -8.36
C PRO A 134 -22.39 32.93 -9.23
N SER A 135 -22.52 31.63 -9.55
CA SER A 135 -23.45 31.09 -10.52
C SER A 135 -24.27 29.90 -10.04
N CYS A 136 -24.26 29.52 -8.75
CA CYS A 136 -25.17 28.49 -8.25
C CYS A 136 -25.87 28.91 -6.94
N ASP A 137 -27.11 29.38 -7.05
CA ASP A 137 -28.01 29.68 -5.93
C ASP A 137 -28.80 28.42 -5.49
N CYS A 138 -28.10 27.29 -5.26
CA CYS A 138 -28.74 26.05 -4.85
C CYS A 138 -28.82 25.97 -3.31
N TYR A 139 -29.95 26.34 -2.72
CA TYR A 139 -30.23 26.21 -1.27
C TYR A 139 -30.85 24.85 -0.88
N HIS A 140 -30.62 23.79 -1.66
CA HIS A 140 -31.17 22.45 -1.43
C HIS A 140 -30.11 21.34 -1.57
N PRO A 141 -30.29 20.18 -0.91
CA PRO A 141 -29.39 19.04 -1.06
C PRO A 141 -29.46 18.55 -2.50
N CYS A 142 -28.37 18.73 -3.26
CA CYS A 142 -28.30 18.30 -4.65
C CYS A 142 -28.32 16.77 -4.75
N ILE A 143 -29.47 16.19 -5.12
CA ILE A 143 -29.65 14.75 -5.39
C ILE A 143 -29.24 14.39 -6.84
N HIS A 144 -28.81 15.36 -7.65
CA HIS A 144 -28.44 15.11 -9.04
C HIS A 144 -26.92 15.05 -9.27
N HIS A 145 -26.50 13.83 -9.62
CA HIS A 145 -25.25 13.38 -10.20
C HIS A 145 -24.81 14.25 -11.40
N SER A 146 -24.24 15.43 -11.14
CA SER A 146 -23.42 16.15 -12.12
C SER A 146 -22.22 16.75 -11.40
N HIS A 147 -21.07 16.17 -11.71
CA HIS A 147 -19.83 16.21 -10.95
C HIS A 147 -19.09 17.52 -11.17
N GLN A 148 -19.26 18.54 -10.32
CA GLN A 148 -18.18 19.53 -10.13
C GLN A 148 -18.28 20.52 -8.95
N CYS A 149 -19.41 20.62 -8.24
CA CYS A 149 -19.58 21.75 -7.30
C CYS A 149 -19.06 21.47 -5.87
N CYS A 150 -18.84 20.20 -5.49
CA CYS A 150 -18.35 19.84 -4.17
C CYS A 150 -17.10 18.96 -4.30
N LEU A 151 -15.97 19.54 -4.73
CA LEU A 151 -14.67 18.87 -4.66
C LEU A 151 -14.22 18.79 -3.18
N PHE A 152 -14.80 17.85 -2.46
CA PHE A 152 -14.28 17.40 -1.17
C PHE A 152 -12.96 16.69 -1.43
N HIS A 153 -11.85 17.42 -1.31
CA HIS A 153 -10.51 16.86 -1.44
C HIS A 153 -10.23 15.90 -0.28
N THR A 154 -10.32 14.58 -0.53
CA THR A 154 -9.62 13.57 0.27
C THR A 154 -8.16 13.59 -0.18
N GLN A 155 -7.24 14.07 0.67
CA GLN A 155 -5.93 14.48 0.19
C GLN A 155 -4.82 13.43 0.28
N GLY A 156 -4.78 12.55 1.28
CA GLY A 156 -3.65 11.62 1.44
C GLY A 156 -3.60 10.55 0.35
N GLU A 157 -4.57 9.65 0.36
CA GLU A 157 -4.56 8.46 -0.50
C GLU A 157 -4.76 8.80 -1.99
N LEU A 158 -5.62 9.77 -2.33
CA LEU A 158 -5.76 10.19 -3.73
C LEU A 158 -4.47 10.83 -4.26
N LYS A 159 -3.74 11.60 -3.44
CA LYS A 159 -2.41 12.10 -3.84
C LYS A 159 -1.42 10.96 -4.00
N PHE A 160 -1.53 9.90 -3.21
CA PHE A 160 -0.71 8.69 -3.37
C PHE A 160 -0.99 8.00 -4.71
N PHE A 161 -2.27 7.82 -5.07
CA PHE A 161 -2.65 7.31 -6.39
C PHE A 161 -2.14 8.21 -7.53
N ASP A 162 -2.42 9.50 -7.46
CA ASP A 162 -2.19 10.45 -8.54
C ASP A 162 -0.71 10.76 -8.75
N ASN A 163 0.06 10.92 -7.68
CA ASN A 163 1.46 11.37 -7.75
C ASN A 163 2.47 10.21 -7.74
N TYR A 164 2.08 9.02 -7.27
CA TYR A 164 3.00 7.90 -7.12
C TYR A 164 2.54 6.65 -7.89
N ILE A 165 1.40 6.07 -7.53
CA ILE A 165 0.96 4.76 -8.05
C ILE A 165 0.70 4.79 -9.55
N ILE A 166 -0.11 5.74 -10.04
CA ILE A 166 -0.47 5.85 -11.46
C ILE A 166 0.76 6.20 -12.31
N PRO A 167 1.61 7.18 -11.94
CA PRO A 167 2.86 7.42 -12.65
C PRO A 167 3.79 6.21 -12.70
N LEU A 168 3.94 5.46 -11.60
CA LEU A 168 4.74 4.22 -11.55
C LEU A 168 4.18 3.17 -12.52
N ALA A 169 2.86 2.95 -12.51
CA ALA A 169 2.17 2.05 -13.42
C ALA A 169 2.44 2.39 -14.89
N LYS A 170 2.33 3.68 -15.24
CA LYS A 170 2.57 4.19 -16.60
C LYS A 170 4.03 4.00 -17.00
N LYS A 171 4.99 4.31 -16.12
CA LYS A 171 6.41 4.08 -16.38
C LYS A 171 6.72 2.63 -16.71
N LEU A 172 6.20 1.69 -15.92
CA LEU A 172 6.40 0.25 -16.16
C LEU A 172 5.76 -0.22 -17.47
N ARG A 173 4.57 0.31 -17.81
CA ARG A 173 3.93 0.05 -19.11
C ARG A 173 4.75 0.61 -20.27
N ASP A 174 5.26 1.83 -20.14
CA ASP A 174 5.86 2.58 -21.24
C ASP A 174 7.36 2.21 -21.45
N CYS A 175 7.99 1.53 -20.50
CA CYS A 175 9.42 1.19 -20.58
C CYS A 175 9.77 0.19 -21.69
N ASN A 176 8.78 -0.52 -22.26
CA ASN A 176 8.90 -1.46 -23.37
C ASN A 176 9.99 -2.55 -23.23
N VAL A 177 10.62 -2.67 -22.06
CA VAL A 177 11.64 -3.69 -21.71
C VAL A 177 11.05 -5.10 -21.84
N PHE A 178 9.74 -5.17 -21.71
CA PHE A 178 8.99 -6.39 -21.72
C PHE A 178 8.61 -6.77 -23.20
N GLY A 179 8.16 -5.87 -24.08
CA GLY A 179 7.84 -6.22 -25.48
C GLY A 179 6.65 -7.20 -25.66
N VAL A 180 6.34 -7.62 -26.89
CA VAL A 180 5.13 -8.45 -27.21
C VAL A 180 5.14 -9.86 -26.61
N SER A 181 6.32 -10.46 -26.39
CA SER A 181 6.46 -11.78 -25.74
C SER A 181 6.53 -11.70 -24.21
N SER A 182 6.63 -10.51 -23.63
CA SER A 182 6.55 -10.35 -22.17
C SER A 182 5.15 -10.22 -21.62
N ASP A 183 4.13 -10.10 -22.45
CA ASP A 183 2.80 -10.28 -21.89
C ASP A 183 2.79 -11.64 -21.17
N GLU A 184 3.51 -12.65 -21.68
CA GLU A 184 3.77 -13.93 -21.02
C GLU A 184 4.84 -13.90 -19.90
N CYS A 185 5.99 -13.22 -20.05
CA CYS A 185 7.03 -13.16 -18.99
C CYS A 185 6.71 -12.22 -17.84
N LEU A 186 5.93 -11.16 -18.06
CA LEU A 186 5.35 -10.31 -17.04
C LEU A 186 4.05 -10.94 -16.51
N ASN A 187 3.29 -11.68 -17.34
CA ASN A 187 2.31 -12.64 -16.78
C ASN A 187 3.04 -13.63 -15.89
N TYR A 188 4.20 -14.18 -16.24
CA TYR A 188 4.94 -15.07 -15.36
C TYR A 188 5.57 -14.33 -14.20
N ALA A 189 6.19 -13.16 -14.33
CA ALA A 189 6.82 -12.47 -13.21
C ALA A 189 5.77 -11.95 -12.22
N VAL A 190 4.65 -11.39 -12.71
CA VAL A 190 3.51 -10.96 -11.91
C VAL A 190 2.67 -12.16 -11.44
N SER A 191 2.51 -13.24 -12.22
CA SER A 191 1.82 -14.47 -11.79
C SER A 191 2.67 -15.34 -10.87
N LEU A 192 4.00 -15.35 -10.97
CA LEU A 192 4.91 -15.94 -9.98
C LEU A 192 4.89 -15.09 -8.72
N PHE A 193 4.85 -13.75 -8.83
CA PHE A 193 4.63 -12.85 -7.69
C PHE A 193 3.26 -13.06 -7.04
N LEU A 194 2.20 -13.18 -7.84
CA LEU A 194 0.85 -13.46 -7.39
C LEU A 194 0.76 -14.89 -6.82
N CYS A 195 1.41 -15.90 -7.39
CA CYS A 195 1.42 -17.26 -6.85
C CYS A 195 2.23 -17.37 -5.55
N ILE A 196 3.36 -16.67 -5.44
CA ILE A 196 4.21 -16.67 -4.24
C ILE A 196 3.52 -15.92 -3.08
N PHE A 197 2.72 -14.87 -3.35
CA PHE A 197 2.05 -14.08 -2.31
C PHE A 197 0.54 -14.31 -2.14
N PHE A 198 -0.19 -14.90 -3.12
CA PHE A 198 -1.67 -14.99 -3.12
C PHE A 198 -2.26 -16.40 -3.03
N LEU A 199 -1.48 -17.50 -2.99
CA LEU A 199 -2.04 -18.88 -2.92
C LEU A 199 -3.20 -19.13 -3.92
N LEU A 200 -3.18 -18.48 -5.10
CA LEU A 200 -4.24 -18.69 -6.09
C LEU A 200 -4.01 -20.02 -6.83
N PRO A 201 -5.05 -20.81 -7.11
CA PRO A 201 -4.92 -22.05 -7.86
C PRO A 201 -4.45 -21.78 -9.28
N SER A 202 -3.54 -22.63 -9.79
CA SER A 202 -2.88 -22.51 -11.10
C SER A 202 -3.80 -22.53 -12.34
N SER A 203 -5.11 -22.55 -12.17
CA SER A 203 -6.12 -22.84 -13.20
C SER A 203 -6.60 -21.61 -13.99
N CYS A 204 -6.22 -20.38 -13.62
CA CYS A 204 -6.73 -19.16 -14.26
C CYS A 204 -5.84 -18.70 -15.45
N HIS A 205 -5.77 -19.50 -16.52
CA HIS A 205 -5.00 -19.18 -17.74
C HIS A 205 -5.81 -18.43 -18.82
N HIS A 206 -7.04 -17.96 -18.52
CA HIS A 206 -7.98 -17.49 -19.56
C HIS A 206 -8.32 -15.99 -19.54
N LEU A 207 -7.37 -15.12 -19.18
CA LEU A 207 -7.52 -13.67 -19.32
C LEU A 207 -6.58 -13.14 -20.42
N THR A 208 -7.16 -12.80 -21.58
CA THR A 208 -6.49 -12.26 -22.78
C THR A 208 -6.03 -10.79 -22.64
N TYR A 209 -5.74 -10.33 -21.42
CA TYR A 209 -5.35 -8.95 -21.14
C TYR A 209 -3.91 -8.85 -20.65
N SER A 210 -3.12 -8.05 -21.35
CA SER A 210 -1.77 -7.62 -20.99
C SER A 210 -1.72 -7.08 -19.54
N PRO A 211 -0.91 -7.67 -18.63
CA PRO A 211 -0.84 -7.30 -17.20
C PRO A 211 -0.61 -5.83 -16.89
N PRO A 212 0.21 -5.05 -17.64
CA PRO A 212 0.35 -3.61 -17.43
C PRO A 212 -0.96 -2.84 -17.62
N ARG A 213 -1.86 -3.32 -18.48
CA ARG A 213 -3.18 -2.70 -18.67
C ARG A 213 -4.12 -3.03 -17.51
N LEU A 214 -4.04 -4.25 -16.97
CA LEU A 214 -4.77 -4.65 -15.77
C LEU A 214 -4.28 -3.89 -14.54
N PHE A 215 -2.96 -3.68 -14.44
CA PHE A 215 -2.32 -2.87 -13.40
C PHE A 215 -2.95 -1.48 -13.35
N VAL A 216 -2.89 -0.71 -14.45
CA VAL A 216 -3.41 0.66 -14.49
C VAL A 216 -4.92 0.71 -14.22
N ARG A 217 -5.69 -0.23 -14.79
CA ARG A 217 -7.16 -0.27 -14.60
C ARG A 217 -7.58 -0.63 -13.17
N SER A 218 -6.84 -1.51 -12.50
CA SER A 218 -7.16 -1.87 -11.12
C SER A 218 -6.92 -0.69 -10.17
N GLN A 219 -5.80 0.00 -10.37
CA GLN A 219 -5.46 1.20 -9.59
C GLN A 219 -6.50 2.31 -9.78
N GLN A 220 -6.92 2.54 -11.02
CA GLN A 220 -7.93 3.54 -11.32
C GLN A 220 -9.28 3.23 -10.65
N ARG A 221 -9.70 1.96 -10.64
CA ARG A 221 -10.94 1.53 -9.97
C ARG A 221 -10.88 1.73 -8.46
N ASN A 222 -9.77 1.32 -7.82
CA ASN A 222 -9.62 1.53 -6.37
C ASN A 222 -9.54 3.02 -6.01
N ARG A 223 -8.92 3.84 -6.86
CA ARG A 223 -8.93 5.31 -6.72
C ARG A 223 -10.36 5.87 -6.77
N GLU A 224 -11.16 5.46 -7.76
CA GLU A 224 -12.55 5.91 -7.92
C GLU A 224 -13.44 5.47 -6.75
N GLU A 225 -13.32 4.22 -6.30
CA GLU A 225 -14.02 3.72 -5.11
C GLU A 225 -13.59 4.47 -3.83
N TRP A 226 -12.32 4.84 -3.72
CA TRP A 226 -11.83 5.64 -2.59
C TRP A 226 -12.31 7.09 -2.65
N GLU A 227 -12.46 7.66 -3.84
CA GLU A 227 -13.04 8.98 -4.04
C GLU A 227 -14.52 9.02 -3.62
N ASP A 228 -15.28 7.96 -3.93
CA ASP A 228 -16.69 7.81 -3.56
C ASP A 228 -16.87 7.52 -2.05
N ARG A 229 -16.17 6.51 -1.52
CA ARG A 229 -16.46 5.93 -0.19
C ARG A 229 -15.40 6.19 0.88
N GLY A 230 -14.21 6.66 0.49
CA GLY A 230 -13.06 6.79 1.40
C GLY A 230 -13.36 7.62 2.65
N ARG A 231 -14.21 8.65 2.53
CA ARG A 231 -14.63 9.47 3.68
C ARG A 231 -15.40 8.67 4.74
N ALA A 232 -16.39 7.88 4.32
CA ALA A 232 -17.16 7.07 5.25
C ALA A 232 -16.30 5.96 5.88
N LEU A 233 -15.38 5.39 5.09
CA LEU A 233 -14.46 4.36 5.56
C LEU A 233 -13.48 4.85 6.62
N VAL A 234 -12.87 6.03 6.44
CA VAL A 234 -11.95 6.57 7.45
C VAL A 234 -12.68 6.88 8.75
N ALA A 235 -13.92 7.38 8.68
CA ALA A 235 -14.74 7.59 9.87
C ALA A 235 -15.02 6.27 10.61
N GLU A 236 -15.33 5.20 9.88
CA GLU A 236 -15.45 3.84 10.43
C GLU A 236 -14.15 3.37 11.08
N TYR A 237 -12.99 3.60 10.45
CA TYR A 237 -11.68 3.20 11.01
C TYR A 237 -11.38 3.90 12.32
N VAL A 238 -11.66 5.21 12.41
CA VAL A 238 -11.48 5.99 13.64
C VAL A 238 -12.38 5.45 14.75
N GLN A 239 -13.65 5.19 14.44
CA GLN A 239 -14.60 4.64 15.40
C GLN A 239 -14.15 3.26 15.90
N ASP A 240 -13.86 2.34 14.99
CA ASP A 240 -13.41 0.98 15.31
C ASP A 240 -12.14 0.99 16.16
N PHE A 241 -11.21 1.90 15.84
CA PHE A 241 -9.99 2.06 16.61
C PHE A 241 -10.28 2.52 18.03
N HIS A 242 -11.12 3.54 18.23
CA HIS A 242 -11.53 3.99 19.57
C HIS A 242 -12.25 2.89 20.36
N GLU A 243 -13.14 2.14 19.73
CA GLU A 243 -13.82 1.00 20.36
C GLU A 243 -12.83 -0.08 20.80
N LYS A 244 -11.85 -0.43 19.96
CA LYS A 244 -10.76 -1.35 20.31
C LYS A 244 -9.94 -0.82 21.48
N THR A 245 -9.47 0.44 21.42
CA THR A 245 -8.66 1.02 22.51
C THR A 245 -9.44 1.04 23.83
N ASN A 246 -10.74 1.36 23.81
CA ASN A 246 -11.58 1.36 25.00
C ASN A 246 -11.83 -0.06 25.55
N LYS A 247 -12.06 -1.05 24.67
CA LYS A 247 -12.23 -2.45 25.06
C LYS A 247 -11.00 -3.03 25.74
N TYR A 248 -9.80 -2.64 25.30
CA TYR A 248 -8.53 -3.10 25.85
C TYR A 248 -7.93 -2.14 26.88
N ASN A 249 -8.64 -1.09 27.27
CA ASN A 249 -8.22 -0.20 28.33
C ASN A 249 -8.09 -1.00 29.65
N PRO A 250 -6.92 -0.99 30.32
CA PRO A 250 -6.69 -1.76 31.54
C PRO A 250 -7.75 -1.50 32.63
N VAL A 251 -8.22 -0.26 32.75
CA VAL A 251 -9.27 0.14 33.69
C VAL A 251 -10.61 -0.50 33.30
N HIS A 252 -10.96 -0.47 32.01
CA HIS A 252 -12.19 -1.09 31.52
C HIS A 252 -12.18 -2.62 31.69
N LEU A 253 -11.04 -3.26 31.40
CA LEU A 253 -10.84 -4.70 31.63
C LEU A 253 -10.93 -5.06 33.11
N GLN A 254 -10.40 -4.22 34.00
CA GLN A 254 -10.51 -4.41 35.45
C GLN A 254 -11.97 -4.30 35.92
N MET A 255 -12.69 -3.26 35.49
CA MET A 255 -14.12 -3.10 35.82
C MET A 255 -14.94 -4.30 35.34
N LYS A 256 -14.68 -4.80 34.12
CA LYS A 256 -15.37 -5.98 33.58
C LYS A 256 -15.06 -7.26 34.37
N ARG A 257 -13.82 -7.43 34.83
CA ARG A 257 -13.43 -8.54 35.73
C ARG A 257 -14.13 -8.44 37.08
N GLU A 258 -14.27 -7.24 37.64
CA GLU A 258 -14.96 -7.02 38.92
C GLU A 258 -16.47 -7.25 38.82
N GLN A 259 -17.11 -6.83 37.72
CA GLN A 259 -18.52 -7.13 37.45
C GLN A 259 -18.76 -8.64 37.37
N LEU A 260 -17.94 -9.35 36.60
CA LEU A 260 -18.06 -10.81 36.47
C LEU A 260 -17.86 -11.52 37.82
N LYS A 261 -16.93 -11.05 38.66
CA LYS A 261 -16.76 -11.57 40.03
C LYS A 261 -18.03 -11.39 40.87
N ARG A 262 -18.68 -10.22 40.79
CA ARG A 262 -19.93 -9.93 41.52
C ARG A 262 -21.10 -10.79 41.01
N GLU A 263 -21.22 -10.98 39.71
CA GLU A 263 -22.25 -11.85 39.13
C GLU A 263 -22.06 -13.31 39.53
N ASN A 264 -20.84 -13.83 39.44
CA ASN A 264 -20.53 -15.19 39.89
C ASN A 264 -20.79 -15.39 41.39
N ALA A 265 -20.49 -14.38 42.23
CA ALA A 265 -20.82 -14.43 43.65
C ALA A 265 -22.34 -14.48 43.89
N ARG A 266 -23.13 -13.71 43.14
CA ARG A 266 -24.60 -13.74 43.21
C ARG A 266 -25.18 -15.08 42.77
N MET A 267 -24.63 -15.69 41.72
CA MET A 267 -25.08 -17.01 41.28
C MET A 267 -24.79 -18.08 42.33
N ARG A 268 -23.61 -18.05 42.97
CA ARG A 268 -23.28 -18.99 44.06
C ARG A 268 -24.21 -18.87 45.25
N ILE A 269 -24.54 -17.64 45.66
CA ILE A 269 -25.50 -17.41 46.75
C ILE A 269 -26.86 -17.99 46.37
N ARG A 270 -27.34 -17.76 45.14
CA ARG A 270 -28.59 -18.33 44.65
C ARG A 270 -28.56 -19.87 44.63
N GLU A 271 -27.47 -20.47 44.16
CA GLU A 271 -27.29 -21.93 44.18
C GLU A 271 -27.25 -22.51 45.60
N GLU A 272 -26.70 -21.76 46.57
CA GLU A 272 -26.69 -22.15 47.99
C GLU A 272 -28.08 -22.01 48.62
N GLU A 273 -28.83 -20.95 48.29
CA GLU A 273 -30.23 -20.74 48.71
C GLU A 273 -31.15 -21.84 48.15
N GLU A 274 -31.04 -22.17 46.86
CA GLU A 274 -31.81 -23.25 46.23
C GLU A 274 -31.54 -24.62 46.87
N LYS A 275 -30.28 -24.92 47.24
CA LYS A 275 -29.94 -26.16 47.96
C LYS A 275 -30.50 -26.22 49.37
N GLN A 276 -30.60 -25.09 50.06
CA GLN A 276 -31.19 -25.03 51.41
C GLN A 276 -32.71 -25.15 51.39
N GLU A 277 -33.38 -24.80 50.29
CA GLU A 277 -34.82 -24.99 50.12
C GLU A 277 -35.18 -26.45 49.74
N GLU A 278 -34.23 -27.21 49.20
CA GLU A 278 -34.41 -28.63 48.83
C GLU A 278 -34.11 -29.63 49.98
N GLU A 279 -33.47 -29.20 51.08
CA GLU A 279 -33.20 -29.99 52.31
C GLU A 279 -34.30 -29.85 53.38
#